data_AF-A0A7V5BNX5-F1
#
_entry.id   AF-A0A7V5BNX5-F1
#
_cell.length_a   1.000
_cell.length_b   1.000
_cell.length_c   1.000
_cell.angle_alpha   90.00
_cell.angle_beta   90.00
_cell.angle_gamma   90.00
#
_symmetry.space_group_name_H-M   'P 1'
#
loop_
_entity.id
_entity.type
_entity.pdbx_description
1 polymer ?
#
loop_
_entity_poly.entity_id
_entity_poly.type
_entity_poly.pdbx_seq_one_letter_code
_entity_poly.pdbx_strand_id
1 'polypeptide(L)'
;MQVLERIRAAENWSHKTYLAIVNDHAKRTGRLFSKTELMDGYRKLVGMGLMAPDRELEARLLRKPVRTHSGVAPVTVLTKPYDCPGECIFCPTFVRMPKSYVPDEPGAMRALQNDFDPWRQVTSRLRSFEATGHTANKVELLILGGTWSAYPRDYREWFVQRCLDAMNGVDSASLEEAQRLNEDAPYRNVGLVIETRPDAVSVREIMHLRKLGVTKVQLGIQSMDDRILALNKRGHTVEDTRRAFRLLRAAGFKIVGHWMANLYGATPESDYEDFQKVFSDPAIRPDELKIYPNSLLKETELYQYYLDGRYQPYDEATLIDLIARCKAHVPRYCRINRIFRDIPSPNIVEGNKKTNLRQLVQNYIVEHDLPRCQCLRCREVRRQKVRASELRLDILPYETDINREFFISFVTPEDKVAGFLRLSLPHSPEVVPIDEIKHAAMIREVHVYGPALGLGKDSRGEAQHRGLGARLVAEAERIAREAGYRQLAVIAAIGTRNYYRRLGFELTEFYMMKSLRPPRDNFSLINRQ
;
A
#
# COMPACT_ATOMS: atom_id res chain seq x y z
N MET A 1 -34.03 -16.71 -3.29
CA MET A 1 -35.03 -16.43 -4.34
C MET A 1 -35.91 -15.22 -4.00
N GLN A 2 -36.66 -15.23 -2.89
CA GLN A 2 -37.54 -14.09 -2.49
C GLN A 2 -36.85 -12.72 -2.48
N VAL A 3 -35.61 -12.63 -1.96
CA VAL A 3 -34.85 -11.36 -1.95
C VAL A 3 -34.49 -10.91 -3.36
N LEU A 4 -34.14 -11.83 -4.27
CA LEU A 4 -33.78 -11.52 -5.66
C LEU A 4 -34.99 -11.00 -6.43
N GLU A 5 -36.15 -11.63 -6.26
CA GLU A 5 -37.41 -11.19 -6.87
C GLU A 5 -37.81 -9.78 -6.45
N ARG A 6 -37.66 -9.46 -5.17
CA ARG A 6 -37.92 -8.10 -4.67
C ARG A 6 -36.93 -7.07 -5.19
N ILE A 7 -35.68 -7.47 -5.42
CA ILE A 7 -34.66 -6.61 -6.04
C ILE A 7 -35.00 -6.38 -7.52
N ARG A 8 -35.46 -7.41 -8.22
CA ARG A 8 -35.92 -7.33 -9.62
C ARG A 8 -37.13 -6.41 -9.76
N ALA A 9 -38.13 -6.55 -8.90
CA ALA A 9 -39.38 -5.78 -8.95
C ALA A 9 -39.27 -4.33 -8.43
N ALA A 10 -38.15 -3.92 -7.86
CA ALA A 10 -38.00 -2.57 -7.32
C ALA A 10 -37.99 -1.51 -8.45
N GLU A 11 -38.97 -0.61 -8.48
CA GLU A 11 -39.04 0.46 -9.50
C GLU A 11 -37.93 1.51 -9.32
N ASN A 12 -37.67 1.92 -8.08
CA ASN A 12 -36.63 2.91 -7.74
C ASN A 12 -35.40 2.24 -7.12
N TRP A 13 -34.43 1.85 -7.96
CA TRP A 13 -33.22 1.18 -7.49
C TRP A 13 -32.19 2.14 -6.89
N SER A 14 -31.88 1.97 -5.61
CA SER A 14 -30.84 2.72 -4.91
C SER A 14 -30.18 1.86 -3.82
N HIS A 15 -29.08 2.34 -3.24
CA HIS A 15 -28.48 1.67 -2.09
C HIS A 15 -29.43 1.62 -0.88
N LYS A 16 -30.25 2.67 -0.69
CA LYS A 16 -31.29 2.74 0.33
C LYS A 16 -32.37 1.68 0.11
N THR A 17 -32.83 1.52 -1.13
CA THR A 17 -33.82 0.50 -1.52
C THR A 17 -33.28 -0.91 -1.31
N TYR A 18 -32.01 -1.17 -1.67
CA TYR A 18 -31.34 -2.43 -1.39
C TYR A 18 -31.33 -2.76 0.11
N LEU A 19 -30.87 -1.81 0.94
CA LEU A 19 -30.81 -2.00 2.40
C LEU A 19 -32.20 -2.25 3.00
N ALA A 20 -33.23 -1.54 2.53
CA ALA A 20 -34.60 -1.77 2.97
C ALA A 20 -35.06 -3.20 2.70
N ILE A 21 -34.82 -3.73 1.50
CA ILE A 21 -35.23 -5.10 1.11
C ILE A 21 -34.51 -6.16 1.97
N VAL A 22 -33.19 -6.05 2.13
CA VAL A 22 -32.42 -7.06 2.88
C VAL A 22 -32.66 -6.99 4.38
N ASN A 23 -32.82 -5.79 4.95
CA ASN A 23 -33.13 -5.62 6.38
C ASN A 23 -34.53 -6.13 6.69
N ASP A 24 -35.49 -5.87 5.82
CA ASP A 24 -36.86 -6.38 5.97
C ASP A 24 -36.93 -7.91 5.81
N HIS A 25 -36.12 -8.51 4.95
CA HIS A 25 -35.97 -9.96 4.91
C HIS A 25 -35.33 -10.50 6.19
N ALA A 26 -34.25 -9.87 6.66
CA ALA A 26 -33.55 -10.28 7.88
C ALA A 26 -34.42 -10.18 9.13
N LYS A 27 -35.30 -9.17 9.23
CA LYS A 27 -36.29 -9.08 10.31
C LYS A 27 -37.24 -10.28 10.37
N ARG A 28 -37.52 -10.90 9.23
CA ARG A 28 -38.43 -12.05 9.14
C ARG A 28 -37.73 -13.40 9.31
N THR A 29 -36.49 -13.50 8.86
CA THR A 29 -35.77 -14.80 8.78
C THR A 29 -34.55 -14.90 9.68
N GLY A 30 -34.17 -13.81 10.36
CA GLY A 30 -32.92 -13.70 11.11
C GLY A 30 -31.67 -13.61 10.23
N ARG A 31 -31.80 -13.67 8.89
CA ARG A 31 -30.65 -13.72 7.97
C ARG A 31 -30.54 -12.51 7.07
N LEU A 32 -29.41 -11.83 7.16
CA LEU A 32 -29.02 -10.74 6.26
C LEU A 32 -28.19 -11.29 5.10
N PHE A 33 -28.52 -10.92 3.86
CA PHE A 33 -27.75 -11.30 2.68
C PHE A 33 -26.97 -10.12 2.11
N SER A 34 -25.66 -10.31 1.93
CA SER A 34 -24.81 -9.37 1.19
C SER A 34 -25.11 -9.41 -0.32
N LYS A 35 -24.75 -8.34 -1.05
CA LYS A 35 -24.86 -8.31 -2.52
C LYS A 35 -24.08 -9.45 -3.19
N THR A 36 -22.95 -9.84 -2.62
CA THR A 36 -22.12 -10.94 -3.13
C THR A 36 -22.83 -12.28 -2.97
N GLU A 37 -23.38 -12.58 -1.80
CA GLU A 37 -24.16 -13.81 -1.59
C GLU A 37 -25.40 -13.88 -2.49
N LEU A 38 -26.06 -12.74 -2.71
CA LEU A 38 -27.19 -12.64 -3.62
C LEU A 38 -26.76 -12.87 -5.08
N MET A 39 -25.61 -12.34 -5.50
CA MET A 39 -25.06 -12.58 -6.83
C MET A 39 -24.68 -14.05 -7.03
N ASP A 40 -24.01 -14.67 -6.07
CA ASP A 40 -23.64 -16.08 -6.14
C ASP A 40 -24.89 -16.98 -6.13
N GLY A 41 -25.87 -16.65 -5.29
CA GLY A 41 -27.17 -17.32 -5.27
C GLY A 41 -27.91 -17.19 -6.60
N TYR A 42 -27.93 -16.00 -7.19
CA TYR A 42 -28.51 -15.74 -8.51
C TYR A 42 -27.83 -16.58 -9.60
N ARG A 43 -26.50 -16.59 -9.67
CA ARG A 43 -25.73 -17.39 -10.65
C ARG A 43 -25.99 -18.89 -10.50
N LYS A 44 -26.08 -19.40 -9.27
CA LYS A 44 -26.45 -20.80 -9.01
C LYS A 44 -27.86 -21.12 -9.48
N LEU A 45 -28.84 -20.25 -9.17
CA LEU A 45 -30.23 -20.44 -9.61
C LEU A 45 -30.36 -20.42 -11.13
N VAL A 46 -29.62 -19.54 -11.81
CA VAL A 46 -29.55 -19.52 -13.28
C VAL A 46 -28.90 -20.79 -13.83
N GLY A 47 -27.76 -21.21 -13.26
CA GLY A 47 -27.08 -22.45 -13.67
C GLY A 47 -27.91 -23.72 -13.44
N MET A 48 -28.82 -23.69 -12.47
CA MET A 48 -29.78 -24.77 -12.18
C MET A 48 -31.08 -24.66 -13.02
N GLY A 49 -31.24 -23.64 -13.87
CA GLY A 49 -32.46 -23.41 -14.63
C GLY A 49 -33.68 -22.94 -13.81
N LEU A 50 -33.49 -22.61 -12.53
CA LEU A 50 -34.54 -22.16 -11.60
C LEU A 50 -34.85 -20.66 -11.73
N MET A 51 -34.06 -19.92 -12.51
CA MET A 51 -34.24 -18.50 -12.79
C MET A 51 -33.66 -18.17 -14.17
N ALA A 52 -34.32 -17.31 -14.94
CA ALA A 52 -33.79 -16.87 -16.23
C ALA A 52 -32.65 -15.85 -16.05
N PRO A 53 -31.64 -15.83 -16.94
CA PRO A 53 -30.65 -14.76 -16.97
C PRO A 53 -31.31 -13.39 -17.16
N ASP A 54 -31.10 -12.49 -16.20
CA ASP A 54 -31.60 -11.12 -16.14
C ASP A 54 -30.41 -10.14 -15.95
N ARG A 55 -30.09 -9.41 -17.03
CA ARG A 55 -28.99 -8.43 -17.06
C ARG A 55 -29.23 -7.25 -16.14
N GLU A 56 -30.49 -6.86 -15.92
CA GLU A 56 -30.82 -5.73 -15.08
C GLU A 56 -30.70 -6.09 -13.60
N LEU A 57 -31.19 -7.27 -13.23
CA LEU A 57 -30.98 -7.83 -11.90
C LEU A 57 -29.48 -7.99 -11.60
N GLU A 58 -28.70 -8.49 -12.56
CA GLU A 58 -27.25 -8.57 -12.43
C GLU A 58 -26.63 -7.19 -12.23
N ALA A 59 -27.00 -6.18 -13.03
CA ALA A 59 -26.51 -4.80 -12.88
C ALA A 59 -26.89 -4.17 -11.52
N ARG A 60 -28.07 -4.51 -10.98
CA ARG A 60 -28.54 -4.05 -9.65
C ARG A 60 -27.73 -4.68 -8.52
N LEU A 61 -27.42 -5.97 -8.63
CA LEU A 61 -26.65 -6.75 -7.66
C LEU A 61 -25.15 -6.45 -7.74
N LEU A 62 -24.63 -6.09 -8.92
CA LEU A 62 -23.31 -5.52 -9.05
C LEU A 62 -23.25 -4.21 -8.24
N ARG A 63 -22.26 -4.08 -7.36
CA ARG A 63 -21.91 -2.74 -6.89
C ARG A 63 -21.54 -1.94 -8.14
N LYS A 64 -21.98 -0.67 -8.25
CA LYS A 64 -21.40 0.26 -9.24
C LYS A 64 -19.89 0.02 -9.20
N PRO A 65 -19.24 -0.36 -10.32
CA PRO A 65 -17.83 -0.70 -10.29
C PRO A 65 -17.09 0.51 -9.76
N VAL A 66 -16.71 0.46 -8.49
CA VAL A 66 -15.70 1.36 -7.98
C VAL A 66 -14.43 0.72 -8.48
N ARG A 67 -14.15 0.86 -9.79
CA ARG A 67 -12.82 0.60 -10.33
C ARG A 67 -11.86 1.13 -9.28
N THR A 68 -11.01 0.26 -8.74
CA THR A 68 -9.97 0.73 -7.82
C THR A 68 -9.32 1.90 -8.54
N HIS A 69 -9.21 3.05 -7.87
CA HIS A 69 -8.80 4.29 -8.56
C HIS A 69 -7.46 4.13 -9.30
N SER A 70 -6.65 3.14 -8.89
CA SER A 70 -5.37 2.75 -9.46
C SER A 70 -5.42 1.68 -10.56
N GLY A 71 -6.53 0.95 -10.76
CA GLY A 71 -6.56 -0.25 -11.61
C GLY A 71 -5.73 -1.43 -11.08
N VAL A 72 -5.40 -1.40 -9.78
CA VAL A 72 -4.70 -2.46 -9.04
C VAL A 72 -5.60 -2.93 -7.90
N ALA A 73 -5.74 -4.24 -7.73
CA ALA A 73 -6.55 -4.88 -6.70
C ALA A 73 -5.71 -5.15 -5.45
N PRO A 74 -6.00 -4.51 -4.30
CA PRO A 74 -5.31 -4.83 -3.05
C PRO A 74 -5.86 -6.14 -2.46
N VAL A 75 -5.02 -7.17 -2.42
CA VAL A 75 -5.31 -8.45 -1.78
C VAL A 75 -4.55 -8.50 -0.46
N THR A 76 -5.28 -8.40 0.64
CA THR A 76 -4.70 -8.49 1.99
C THR A 76 -4.92 -9.89 2.55
N VAL A 77 -3.84 -10.52 2.96
CA VAL A 77 -3.81 -11.84 3.63
C VAL A 77 -3.08 -11.70 4.96
N LEU A 78 -3.43 -12.53 5.94
CA LEU A 78 -2.74 -12.58 7.22
C LEU A 78 -2.04 -13.92 7.39
N THR A 79 -0.87 -13.85 8.01
CA THR A 79 -0.12 -15.01 8.48
C THR A 79 -0.83 -15.70 9.65
N LYS A 80 -0.49 -16.96 9.93
CA LYS A 80 -0.99 -17.69 11.09
C LYS A 80 -0.56 -17.00 12.40
N PRO A 81 -1.26 -17.21 13.53
CA PRO A 81 -0.80 -16.78 14.84
C PRO A 81 0.61 -17.30 15.13
N TYR A 82 1.48 -16.41 15.60
CA TYR A 82 2.88 -16.71 15.92
C TYR A 82 3.40 -15.68 16.92
N ASP A 83 4.42 -16.07 17.68
CA ASP A 83 4.98 -15.22 18.71
C ASP A 83 5.64 -13.99 18.10
N CYS A 84 5.24 -12.83 18.61
CA CYS A 84 5.87 -11.57 18.28
C CYS A 84 6.87 -11.25 19.41
N PRO A 85 8.12 -10.85 19.11
CA PRO A 85 9.09 -10.47 20.13
C PRO A 85 8.77 -9.11 20.78
N GLY A 86 7.53 -8.63 20.69
CA GLY A 86 7.10 -7.31 21.14
C GLY A 86 6.10 -7.38 22.25
N GLU A 87 6.36 -6.60 23.29
CA GLU A 87 5.55 -6.50 24.50
C GLU A 87 4.73 -5.21 24.54
N CYS A 88 4.47 -4.62 23.36
CA CYS A 88 3.85 -3.30 23.24
C CYS A 88 2.53 -3.24 24.01
N ILE A 89 2.40 -2.27 24.93
CA ILE A 89 1.27 -2.20 25.86
C ILE A 89 -0.07 -1.93 25.18
N PHE A 90 -0.07 -1.35 23.98
CA PHE A 90 -1.26 -1.02 23.19
C PHE A 90 -1.64 -2.08 22.15
N CYS A 91 -0.84 -3.13 21.99
CA CYS A 91 -1.11 -4.17 20.97
C CYS A 91 -2.04 -5.25 21.55
N PRO A 92 -3.26 -5.43 21.00
CA PRO A 92 -4.16 -6.46 21.50
C PRO A 92 -3.60 -7.85 21.23
N THR A 93 -3.99 -8.79 22.09
CA THR A 93 -3.64 -10.21 21.95
C THR A 93 -4.91 -11.04 22.03
N PHE A 94 -5.29 -11.67 20.93
CA PHE A 94 -6.43 -12.57 20.86
C PHE A 94 -5.95 -13.99 20.58
N VAL A 95 -6.58 -14.96 21.24
CA VAL A 95 -6.34 -16.39 20.98
C VAL A 95 -6.65 -16.67 19.50
N ARG A 96 -5.74 -17.36 18.82
CA ARG A 96 -5.80 -17.68 17.38
C ARG A 96 -5.71 -16.47 16.42
N MET A 97 -5.23 -15.32 16.86
CA MET A 97 -4.93 -14.19 15.97
C MET A 97 -3.44 -13.82 16.00
N PRO A 98 -2.87 -13.34 14.88
CA PRO A 98 -1.57 -12.67 14.93
C PRO A 98 -1.59 -11.47 15.88
N LYS A 99 -0.45 -11.20 16.53
CA LYS A 99 -0.29 -10.05 17.43
C LYS A 99 -0.82 -8.77 16.78
N SER A 100 -1.54 -7.98 17.56
CA SER A 100 -2.16 -6.71 17.16
C SER A 100 -3.45 -6.82 16.34
N TYR A 101 -3.82 -7.98 15.81
CA TYR A 101 -5.02 -8.15 14.97
C TYR A 101 -6.24 -8.61 15.79
N VAL A 102 -7.42 -8.12 15.42
CA VAL A 102 -8.70 -8.36 16.12
C VAL A 102 -9.59 -9.27 15.25
N PRO A 103 -10.20 -10.34 15.76
CA PRO A 103 -10.89 -11.36 14.95
C PRO A 103 -11.98 -10.83 14.01
N ASP A 104 -12.67 -9.76 14.39
CA ASP A 104 -13.81 -9.19 13.67
C ASP A 104 -13.43 -8.00 12.77
N GLU A 105 -12.14 -7.61 12.71
CA GLU A 105 -11.71 -6.64 11.72
C GLU A 105 -11.74 -7.26 10.31
N PRO A 106 -12.17 -6.54 9.26
CA PRO A 106 -12.53 -7.17 7.99
C PRO A 106 -11.44 -8.03 7.35
N GLY A 107 -10.17 -7.64 7.48
CA GLY A 107 -9.02 -8.40 6.97
C GLY A 107 -8.78 -9.68 7.75
N ALA A 108 -8.80 -9.59 9.08
CA ALA A 108 -8.48 -10.69 9.96
C ALA A 108 -9.62 -11.70 10.07
N MET A 109 -10.88 -11.23 10.03
CA MET A 109 -12.06 -12.10 9.94
C MET A 109 -11.98 -13.02 8.72
N ARG A 110 -11.61 -12.47 7.55
CA ARG A 110 -11.43 -13.28 6.34
C ARG A 110 -10.28 -14.27 6.48
N ALA A 111 -9.17 -13.87 7.09
CA ALA A 111 -8.04 -14.77 7.31
C ALA A 111 -8.43 -15.94 8.22
N LEU A 112 -9.13 -15.65 9.33
CA LEU A 112 -9.62 -16.65 10.26
C LEU A 112 -10.61 -17.62 9.61
N GLN A 113 -11.54 -17.12 8.78
CA GLN A 113 -12.48 -17.95 8.01
C GLN A 113 -11.80 -18.88 6.99
N ASN A 114 -10.56 -18.57 6.60
CA ASN A 114 -9.77 -19.38 5.69
C ASN A 114 -8.64 -20.13 6.42
N ASP A 115 -8.71 -20.24 7.76
CA ASP A 115 -7.73 -20.91 8.62
C ASP A 115 -6.29 -20.40 8.43
N PHE A 116 -6.14 -19.13 8.04
CA PHE A 116 -4.87 -18.51 7.67
C PHE A 116 -4.12 -19.20 6.52
N ASP A 117 -4.81 -20.05 5.73
CA ASP A 117 -4.23 -20.68 4.55
C ASP A 117 -3.99 -19.64 3.43
N PRO A 118 -2.76 -19.47 2.94
CA PRO A 118 -2.41 -18.45 1.95
C PRO A 118 -3.17 -18.59 0.63
N TRP A 119 -3.38 -19.83 0.16
CA TRP A 119 -4.08 -20.09 -1.10
C TRP A 119 -5.56 -19.70 -0.97
N ARG A 120 -6.24 -20.23 0.05
CA ARG A 120 -7.67 -19.98 0.31
C ARG A 120 -7.95 -18.49 0.49
N GLN A 121 -7.10 -17.78 1.24
CA GLN A 121 -7.23 -16.34 1.45
C GLN A 121 -7.15 -15.56 0.12
N VAL A 122 -6.16 -15.86 -0.73
CA VAL A 122 -6.00 -15.20 -2.04
C VAL A 122 -7.17 -15.55 -2.95
N THR A 123 -7.49 -16.83 -3.14
CA THR A 123 -8.59 -17.26 -4.01
C THR A 123 -9.94 -16.67 -3.57
N SER A 124 -10.25 -16.69 -2.28
CA SER A 124 -11.46 -16.08 -1.72
C SER A 124 -11.52 -14.59 -2.03
N ARG A 125 -10.40 -13.88 -1.90
CA ARG A 125 -10.33 -12.45 -2.18
C ARG A 125 -10.48 -12.14 -3.67
N LEU A 126 -9.84 -12.90 -4.56
CA LEU A 126 -9.96 -12.74 -6.00
C LEU A 126 -11.41 -12.96 -6.46
N ARG A 127 -12.05 -14.05 -6.02
CA ARG A 127 -13.48 -14.31 -6.29
C ARG A 127 -14.38 -13.17 -5.82
N SER A 128 -14.09 -12.57 -4.67
CA SER A 128 -14.86 -11.43 -4.16
C SER A 128 -14.78 -10.19 -5.07
N PHE A 129 -13.64 -9.97 -5.74
CA PHE A 129 -13.50 -8.88 -6.70
C PHE A 129 -14.31 -9.16 -7.97
N GLU A 130 -14.25 -10.38 -8.49
CA GLU A 130 -14.99 -10.78 -9.69
C GLU A 130 -16.50 -10.75 -9.49
N ALA A 131 -16.99 -11.27 -8.36
CA ALA A 131 -18.39 -11.24 -7.99
C ALA A 131 -18.94 -9.79 -7.84
N THR A 132 -18.07 -8.82 -7.60
CA THR A 132 -18.43 -7.40 -7.49
C THR A 132 -18.12 -6.59 -8.76
N GLY A 133 -17.71 -7.23 -9.86
CA GLY A 133 -17.42 -6.59 -11.14
C GLY A 133 -16.10 -5.80 -11.18
N HIS A 134 -15.17 -6.07 -10.26
CA HIS A 134 -13.84 -5.44 -10.25
C HIS A 134 -12.85 -6.31 -11.02
N THR A 135 -12.05 -5.70 -11.89
CA THR A 135 -10.94 -6.38 -12.56
C THR A 135 -9.77 -6.57 -11.59
N ALA A 136 -9.40 -7.83 -11.32
CA ALA A 136 -8.30 -8.19 -10.42
C ALA A 136 -7.01 -8.62 -11.13
N ASN A 137 -6.88 -8.36 -12.44
CA ASN A 137 -5.74 -8.79 -13.27
C ASN A 137 -4.36 -8.24 -12.83
N LYS A 138 -4.35 -7.21 -11.99
CA LYS A 138 -3.16 -6.68 -11.32
C LYS A 138 -3.42 -6.69 -9.82
N VAL A 139 -2.61 -7.43 -9.08
CA VAL A 139 -2.73 -7.62 -7.64
C VAL A 139 -1.56 -6.95 -6.92
N GLU A 140 -1.85 -6.08 -5.96
CA GLU A 140 -0.89 -5.73 -4.91
C GLU A 140 -1.20 -6.66 -3.72
N LEU A 141 -0.28 -7.58 -3.41
CA LEU A 141 -0.41 -8.52 -2.30
C LEU A 141 0.16 -7.88 -1.03
N LEU A 142 -0.66 -7.78 0.00
CA LEU A 142 -0.28 -7.30 1.32
C LEU A 142 -0.32 -8.48 2.29
N ILE A 143 0.84 -8.93 2.74
CA ILE A 143 0.98 -9.95 3.77
C ILE A 143 1.15 -9.23 5.11
N LEU A 144 0.14 -9.36 5.94
CA LEU A 144 0.03 -8.70 7.24
C LEU A 144 0.04 -9.72 8.39
N GLY A 145 0.12 -9.23 9.63
CA GLY A 145 0.08 -10.01 10.86
C GLY A 145 1.04 -9.48 11.92
N GLY A 146 1.71 -10.39 12.62
CA GLY A 146 2.74 -10.02 13.59
C GLY A 146 4.02 -9.50 12.93
N THR A 147 5.17 -9.81 13.52
CA THR A 147 6.47 -9.46 12.92
C THR A 147 6.83 -10.47 11.83
N TRP A 148 6.73 -10.10 10.54
CA TRP A 148 7.05 -11.01 9.42
C TRP A 148 8.39 -11.75 9.61
N SER A 149 9.41 -11.01 10.04
CA SER A 149 10.76 -11.54 10.20
C SER A 149 10.93 -12.49 11.39
N ALA A 150 9.93 -12.63 12.27
CA ALA A 150 9.92 -13.61 13.37
C ALA A 150 9.54 -15.02 12.90
N TYR A 151 8.88 -15.15 11.74
CA TYR A 151 8.48 -16.46 11.22
C TYR A 151 9.69 -17.22 10.64
N PRO A 152 9.71 -18.56 10.76
CA PRO A 152 10.69 -19.40 10.08
C PRO A 152 10.74 -19.14 8.57
N ARG A 153 11.95 -19.24 7.98
CA ARG A 153 12.16 -18.89 6.55
C ARG A 153 11.42 -19.82 5.60
N ASP A 154 11.39 -21.10 5.89
CA ASP A 154 10.62 -22.12 5.16
C ASP A 154 9.13 -21.79 5.14
N TYR A 155 8.55 -21.39 6.28
CA TYR A 155 7.16 -20.93 6.35
C TYR A 155 6.94 -19.68 5.49
N ARG A 156 7.85 -18.71 5.53
CA ARG A 156 7.74 -17.48 4.74
C ARG A 156 7.79 -17.75 3.23
N GLU A 157 8.73 -18.59 2.79
CA GLU A 157 8.87 -18.99 1.38
C GLU A 157 7.63 -19.76 0.92
N TRP A 158 7.19 -20.76 1.68
CA TRP A 158 5.96 -21.51 1.43
C TRP A 158 4.74 -20.58 1.34
N PHE A 159 4.60 -19.64 2.27
CA PHE A 159 3.43 -18.76 2.31
C PHE A 159 3.35 -17.88 1.06
N VAL A 160 4.47 -17.30 0.64
CA VAL A 160 4.55 -16.50 -0.60
C VAL A 160 4.29 -17.38 -1.83
N GLN A 161 4.90 -18.57 -1.89
CA GLN A 161 4.67 -19.52 -2.98
C GLN A 161 3.19 -19.85 -3.13
N ARG A 162 2.51 -20.25 -2.05
CA ARG A 162 1.08 -20.57 -2.08
C ARG A 162 0.18 -19.39 -2.44
N CYS A 163 0.55 -18.17 -2.05
CA CYS A 163 -0.15 -16.97 -2.50
C CYS A 163 0.00 -16.76 -4.02
N LEU A 164 1.19 -16.97 -4.58
CA LEU A 164 1.45 -16.87 -6.02
C LEU A 164 0.75 -18.00 -6.79
N ASP A 165 0.81 -19.23 -6.28
CA ASP A 165 0.12 -20.38 -6.86
C ASP A 165 -1.39 -20.10 -7.00
N ALA A 166 -2.01 -19.49 -5.98
CA ALA A 166 -3.42 -19.11 -6.04
C ALA A 166 -3.73 -18.02 -7.08
N MET A 167 -2.76 -17.17 -7.41
CA MET A 167 -2.85 -16.21 -8.50
C MET A 167 -2.57 -16.83 -9.87
N ASN A 168 -1.74 -17.87 -9.91
CA ASN A 168 -1.40 -18.63 -11.12
C ASN A 168 -2.51 -19.61 -11.49
N GLY A 169 -3.28 -20.08 -10.50
CA GLY A 169 -4.32 -21.10 -10.65
C GLY A 169 -3.79 -22.53 -10.67
N VAL A 170 -2.50 -22.74 -10.42
CA VAL A 170 -1.81 -24.03 -10.45
C VAL A 170 -0.79 -24.10 -9.32
N ASP A 171 -0.54 -25.30 -8.81
CA ASP A 171 0.54 -25.54 -7.85
C ASP A 171 1.91 -25.50 -8.55
N SER A 172 2.93 -25.04 -7.83
CA SER A 172 4.33 -25.02 -8.29
C SER A 172 5.21 -25.93 -7.44
N ALA A 173 6.32 -26.40 -8.00
CA ALA A 173 7.31 -27.20 -7.26
C ALA A 173 8.21 -26.36 -6.36
N SER A 174 8.33 -25.05 -6.63
CA SER A 174 9.20 -24.13 -5.89
C SER A 174 8.68 -22.70 -5.96
N LEU A 175 9.15 -21.84 -5.04
CA LEU A 175 8.89 -20.40 -5.07
C LEU A 175 9.34 -19.77 -6.39
N GLU A 176 10.51 -20.14 -6.89
CA GLU A 176 11.08 -19.62 -8.14
C GLU A 176 10.20 -19.96 -9.35
N GLU A 177 9.64 -21.17 -9.38
CA GLU A 177 8.65 -21.56 -10.37
C GLU A 177 7.35 -20.77 -10.24
N ALA A 178 6.81 -20.61 -9.03
CA ALA A 178 5.61 -19.81 -8.78
C ALA A 178 5.79 -18.36 -9.28
N GLN A 179 6.97 -17.78 -9.05
CA GLN A 179 7.32 -16.45 -9.53
C GLN A 179 7.36 -16.39 -11.05
N ARG A 180 8.04 -17.35 -11.71
CA ARG A 180 8.14 -17.41 -13.17
C ARG A 180 6.76 -17.52 -13.83
N LEU A 181 5.90 -18.39 -13.31
CA LEU A 181 4.52 -18.54 -13.79
C LEU A 181 3.71 -17.24 -13.61
N ASN A 182 3.95 -16.50 -12.52
CA ASN A 182 3.19 -15.30 -12.22
C ASN A 182 3.51 -14.09 -13.12
N GLU A 183 4.65 -14.09 -13.84
CA GLU A 183 5.01 -13.00 -14.73
C GLU A 183 3.98 -12.77 -15.86
N ASP A 184 3.33 -13.86 -16.29
CA ASP A 184 2.32 -13.89 -17.35
C ASP A 184 0.94 -14.43 -16.90
N ALA A 185 0.74 -14.62 -15.60
CA ALA A 185 -0.51 -15.12 -15.05
C ALA A 185 -1.71 -14.17 -15.28
N PRO A 186 -2.96 -14.67 -15.24
CA PRO A 186 -4.16 -13.83 -15.32
C PRO A 186 -4.24 -12.79 -14.20
N TYR A 187 -3.83 -13.17 -12.98
CA TYR A 187 -3.70 -12.27 -11.83
C TYR A 187 -2.23 -12.04 -11.52
N ARG A 188 -1.68 -10.93 -12.02
CA ARG A 188 -0.25 -10.64 -11.85
C ARG A 188 0.04 -9.96 -10.54
N ASN A 189 1.02 -10.43 -9.78
CA ASN A 189 1.55 -9.73 -8.62
C ASN A 189 2.34 -8.50 -9.09
N VAL A 190 1.73 -7.32 -9.02
CA VAL A 190 2.35 -6.03 -9.39
C VAL A 190 2.91 -5.27 -8.18
N GLY A 191 2.93 -5.93 -7.02
CA GLY A 191 3.50 -5.41 -5.78
C GLY A 191 3.33 -6.43 -4.67
N LEU A 192 4.38 -6.63 -3.88
CA LEU A 192 4.37 -7.48 -2.71
C LEU A 192 4.81 -6.66 -1.51
N VAL A 193 3.93 -6.60 -0.51
CA VAL A 193 4.08 -5.78 0.68
C VAL A 193 4.11 -6.67 1.91
N ILE A 194 5.09 -6.45 2.77
CA ILE A 194 5.16 -7.06 4.10
C ILE A 194 5.19 -5.99 5.19
N GLU A 195 4.83 -6.35 6.42
CA GLU A 195 5.05 -5.51 7.59
C GLU A 195 5.99 -6.18 8.58
N THR A 196 6.91 -5.40 9.15
CA THR A 196 7.89 -5.89 10.13
C THR A 196 8.27 -4.79 11.10
N ARG A 197 9.11 -5.14 12.08
CA ARG A 197 9.67 -4.19 13.03
C ARG A 197 11.02 -3.66 12.56
N PRO A 198 11.39 -2.40 12.90
CA PRO A 198 12.69 -1.85 12.57
C PRO A 198 13.89 -2.71 13.00
N ASP A 199 13.85 -3.23 14.22
CA ASP A 199 14.90 -4.07 14.83
C ASP A 199 15.12 -5.41 14.12
N ALA A 200 14.17 -5.85 13.28
CA ALA A 200 14.30 -7.08 12.51
C ALA A 200 14.92 -6.88 11.11
N VAL A 201 15.20 -5.64 10.71
CA VAL A 201 15.79 -5.34 9.40
C VAL A 201 17.31 -5.47 9.46
N SER A 202 17.83 -6.43 8.69
CA SER A 202 19.26 -6.66 8.48
C SER A 202 19.54 -6.89 6.99
N VAL A 203 20.82 -6.84 6.59
CA VAL A 203 21.22 -7.16 5.21
C VAL A 203 20.74 -8.56 4.79
N ARG A 204 20.88 -9.56 5.68
CA ARG A 204 20.41 -10.93 5.43
C ARG A 204 18.89 -11.00 5.25
N GLU A 205 18.14 -10.23 6.02
CA GLU A 205 16.69 -10.15 5.88
C GLU A 205 16.30 -9.47 4.57
N ILE A 206 16.98 -8.38 4.19
CA ILE A 206 16.76 -7.68 2.92
C ILE A 206 16.95 -8.59 1.71
N MET A 207 18.05 -9.35 1.68
CA MET A 207 18.32 -10.34 0.63
C MET A 207 17.20 -11.37 0.55
N HIS A 208 16.74 -11.87 1.70
CA HIS A 208 15.63 -12.81 1.75
C HIS A 208 14.30 -12.19 1.26
N LEU A 209 13.98 -10.96 1.68
CA LEU A 209 12.81 -10.23 1.18
C LEU A 209 12.85 -10.04 -0.34
N ARG A 210 14.05 -9.80 -0.90
CA ARG A 210 14.23 -9.72 -2.36
C ARG A 210 14.04 -11.05 -3.06
N LYS A 211 14.56 -12.15 -2.51
CA LYS A 211 14.28 -13.52 -2.99
C LYS A 211 12.78 -13.79 -3.07
N LEU A 212 12.01 -13.36 -2.07
CA LEU A 212 10.55 -13.50 -2.04
C LEU A 212 9.80 -12.64 -3.07
N GLY A 213 10.46 -11.63 -3.67
CA GLY A 213 9.84 -10.68 -4.59
C GLY A 213 9.21 -9.46 -3.91
N VAL A 214 9.51 -9.20 -2.64
CA VAL A 214 8.95 -8.06 -1.87
C VAL A 214 9.45 -6.74 -2.46
N THR A 215 8.54 -5.80 -2.72
CA THR A 215 8.86 -4.47 -3.29
C THR A 215 8.56 -3.31 -2.35
N LYS A 216 7.83 -3.57 -1.26
CA LYS A 216 7.43 -2.56 -0.28
C LYS A 216 7.48 -3.15 1.13
N VAL A 217 8.04 -2.40 2.07
CA VAL A 217 8.10 -2.78 3.48
C VAL A 217 7.38 -1.73 4.31
N GLN A 218 6.54 -2.18 5.23
CA GLN A 218 5.90 -1.33 6.21
C GLN A 218 6.58 -1.50 7.57
N LEU A 219 7.05 -0.39 8.15
CA LEU A 219 7.76 -0.37 9.41
C LEU A 219 6.94 0.32 10.49
N GLY A 220 6.76 -0.38 11.61
CA GLY A 220 6.13 0.18 12.80
C GLY A 220 7.05 1.09 13.58
N ILE A 221 7.28 2.34 13.11
CA ILE A 221 8.05 3.41 13.79
C ILE A 221 7.38 3.76 15.12
N GLN A 222 6.08 4.01 15.05
CA GLN A 222 5.18 4.49 16.10
C GLN A 222 5.51 5.88 16.64
N SER A 223 6.75 6.14 17.06
CA SER A 223 7.21 7.44 17.54
C SER A 223 8.68 7.67 17.20
N MET A 224 9.07 8.94 17.07
CA MET A 224 10.45 9.42 16.92
C MET A 224 11.05 9.90 18.27
N ASP A 225 10.48 9.48 19.41
CA ASP A 225 10.94 9.74 20.78
C ASP A 225 11.20 8.41 21.53
N ASP A 226 12.47 8.12 21.83
CA ASP A 226 12.89 6.92 22.55
C ASP A 226 12.23 6.78 23.93
N ARG A 227 11.90 7.90 24.60
CA ARG A 227 11.17 7.86 25.87
C ARG A 227 9.77 7.31 25.68
N ILE A 228 9.04 7.77 24.65
CA ILE A 228 7.70 7.26 24.30
C ILE A 228 7.78 5.80 23.90
N LEU A 229 8.75 5.42 23.08
CA LEU A 229 8.97 4.02 22.67
C LEU A 229 9.21 3.10 23.87
N ALA A 230 10.03 3.54 24.83
CA ALA A 230 10.33 2.80 26.06
C ALA A 230 9.10 2.67 26.97
N LEU A 231 8.38 3.78 27.22
CA LEU A 231 7.14 3.78 28.03
C LEU A 231 6.08 2.84 27.48
N ASN A 232 6.02 2.68 26.15
CA ASN A 232 5.06 1.81 25.48
C ASN A 232 5.60 0.40 25.22
N LYS A 233 6.78 0.04 25.76
CA LYS A 233 7.45 -1.27 25.63
C LYS A 233 7.61 -1.71 24.17
N ARG A 234 8.00 -0.78 23.28
CA ARG A 234 8.07 -1.05 21.84
C ARG A 234 9.15 -2.07 21.47
N GLY A 235 10.24 -2.10 22.24
CA GLY A 235 11.37 -3.02 22.08
C GLY A 235 12.35 -2.65 20.96
N HIS A 236 12.33 -1.39 20.49
CA HIS A 236 13.35 -0.83 19.61
C HIS A 236 13.50 0.68 19.87
N THR A 237 14.53 1.26 19.28
CA THR A 237 14.87 2.69 19.37
C THR A 237 14.61 3.43 18.04
N VAL A 238 14.68 4.75 18.08
CA VAL A 238 14.71 5.60 16.89
C VAL A 238 15.90 5.25 16.00
N GLU A 239 17.06 4.90 16.56
CA GLU A 239 18.23 4.51 15.77
C GLU A 239 18.02 3.18 15.02
N ASP A 240 17.32 2.21 15.61
CA ASP A 240 16.91 1.00 14.90
C ASP A 240 16.03 1.34 13.70
N THR A 241 15.16 2.34 13.84
CA THR A 241 14.34 2.86 12.74
C THR A 241 15.20 3.52 11.67
N ARG A 242 16.15 4.39 12.03
CA ARG A 242 17.09 5.01 11.06
C ARG A 242 17.87 3.95 10.30
N ARG A 243 18.46 2.98 10.99
CA ARG A 243 19.20 1.87 10.39
C ARG A 243 18.33 1.07 9.41
N ALA A 244 17.11 0.70 9.81
CA ALA A 244 16.19 -0.04 8.97
C ALA A 244 15.82 0.75 7.70
N PHE A 245 15.55 2.05 7.83
CA PHE A 245 15.23 2.91 6.69
C PHE A 245 16.40 3.05 5.71
N ARG A 246 17.63 3.27 6.20
CA ARG A 246 18.83 3.32 5.36
C ARG A 246 18.99 2.04 4.55
N LEU A 247 18.94 0.90 5.21
CA LEU A 247 19.12 -0.41 4.57
C LEU A 247 18.03 -0.68 3.52
N LEU A 248 16.75 -0.44 3.85
CA LEU A 248 15.65 -0.64 2.91
C LEU A 248 15.73 0.30 1.71
N ARG A 249 16.08 1.57 1.94
CA ARG A 249 16.19 2.58 0.88
C ARG A 249 17.34 2.26 -0.07
N ALA A 250 18.51 1.91 0.49
CA ALA A 250 19.68 1.50 -0.29
C ALA A 250 19.41 0.24 -1.13
N ALA A 251 18.58 -0.69 -0.62
CA ALA A 251 18.12 -1.86 -1.36
C ALA A 251 16.93 -1.57 -2.31
N GLY A 252 16.50 -0.32 -2.43
CA GLY A 252 15.48 0.14 -3.36
C GLY A 252 14.03 -0.02 -2.92
N PHE A 253 13.74 -0.56 -1.73
CA PHE A 253 12.36 -0.79 -1.28
C PHE A 253 11.58 0.51 -1.16
N LYS A 254 10.27 0.42 -1.43
CA LYS A 254 9.31 1.44 -1.01
C LYS A 254 9.06 1.30 0.47
N ILE A 255 9.11 2.39 1.22
CA ILE A 255 9.03 2.34 2.69
C ILE A 255 7.77 3.03 3.17
N VAL A 256 6.95 2.29 3.91
CA VAL A 256 5.76 2.81 4.59
C VAL A 256 6.05 2.94 6.08
N GLY A 257 6.06 4.14 6.62
CA GLY A 257 6.09 4.34 8.08
C GLY A 257 4.69 4.12 8.67
N HIS A 258 4.59 3.46 9.82
CA HIS A 258 3.43 3.59 10.70
C HIS A 258 3.82 4.50 11.84
N TRP A 259 3.09 5.60 12.00
CA TRP A 259 3.27 6.56 13.09
C TRP A 259 1.97 6.63 13.90
N MET A 260 2.10 6.70 15.22
CA MET A 260 0.96 6.67 16.14
C MET A 260 0.94 7.91 17.02
N ALA A 261 -0.19 8.62 16.99
CA ALA A 261 -0.51 9.64 17.98
C ALA A 261 -1.14 9.01 19.22
N ASN A 262 -1.21 9.78 20.31
CA ASN A 262 -1.95 9.44 21.52
C ASN A 262 -1.39 8.17 22.21
N LEU A 263 -0.07 7.98 22.17
CA LEU A 263 0.62 6.92 22.91
C LEU A 263 0.76 7.29 24.39
N TYR A 264 0.99 6.29 25.26
CA TYR A 264 1.16 6.54 26.68
C TYR A 264 2.38 7.44 26.94
N GLY A 265 2.18 8.54 27.68
CA GLY A 265 3.22 9.53 27.99
C GLY A 265 3.42 10.62 26.94
N ALA A 266 2.61 10.66 25.87
CA ALA A 266 2.58 11.72 24.87
C ALA A 266 1.49 12.77 25.18
N THR A 267 1.69 13.98 24.66
CA THR A 267 0.72 15.07 24.61
C THR A 267 0.46 15.48 23.15
N PRO A 268 -0.63 16.20 22.83
CA PRO A 268 -0.87 16.67 21.47
C PRO A 268 0.30 17.48 20.90
N GLU A 269 0.93 18.33 21.71
CA GLU A 269 2.10 19.11 21.32
C GLU A 269 3.31 18.22 21.07
N SER A 270 3.60 17.26 21.95
CA SER A 270 4.73 16.34 21.75
C SER A 270 4.51 15.45 20.53
N ASP A 271 3.28 15.00 20.27
CA ASP A 271 2.94 14.22 19.07
C ASP A 271 3.14 15.05 17.79
N TYR A 272 2.81 16.34 17.82
CA TYR A 272 3.01 17.22 16.68
C TYR A 272 4.51 17.42 16.38
N GLU A 273 5.32 17.67 17.40
CA GLU A 273 6.79 17.75 17.28
C GLU A 273 7.39 16.43 16.80
N ASP A 274 6.92 15.31 17.35
CA ASP A 274 7.33 13.97 16.96
C ASP A 274 7.03 13.68 15.49
N PHE A 275 5.84 14.08 15.02
CA PHE A 275 5.44 13.96 13.63
C PHE A 275 6.34 14.77 12.70
N GLN A 276 6.77 15.97 13.10
CA GLN A 276 7.70 16.79 12.30
C GLN A 276 9.04 16.07 12.11
N LYS A 277 9.54 15.37 13.15
CA LYS A 277 10.80 14.59 13.08
C LYS A 277 10.77 13.51 12.00
N VAL A 278 9.61 12.92 11.70
CA VAL A 278 9.45 11.90 10.64
C VAL A 278 9.95 12.40 9.27
N PHE A 279 9.84 13.71 9.01
CA PHE A 279 10.24 14.31 7.74
C PHE A 279 11.49 15.19 7.82
N SER A 280 11.76 15.82 8.97
CA SER A 280 12.97 16.62 9.16
C SER A 280 14.21 15.74 9.30
N ASP A 281 14.09 14.54 9.89
CA ASP A 281 15.18 13.56 9.98
C ASP A 281 15.51 12.96 8.61
N PRO A 282 16.71 13.23 8.05
CA PRO A 282 17.09 12.78 6.71
C PRO A 282 17.19 11.25 6.57
N ALA A 283 17.34 10.50 7.66
CA ALA A 283 17.41 9.05 7.64
C ALA A 283 16.03 8.39 7.43
N ILE A 284 14.94 9.11 7.72
CA ILE A 284 13.58 8.54 7.75
C ILE A 284 12.84 8.86 6.45
N ARG A 285 12.27 10.07 6.31
CA ARG A 285 11.63 10.58 5.07
C ARG A 285 10.85 9.51 4.27
N PRO A 286 9.76 8.94 4.84
CA PRO A 286 9.10 7.76 4.27
C PRO A 286 8.36 8.08 2.96
N ASP A 287 8.28 7.09 2.06
CA ASP A 287 7.54 7.24 0.79
C ASP A 287 6.02 7.29 1.02
N GLU A 288 5.56 6.52 1.99
CA GLU A 288 4.17 6.48 2.41
C GLU A 288 4.09 6.48 3.95
N LEU A 289 3.01 7.00 4.51
CA LEU A 289 2.78 7.02 5.95
C LEU A 289 1.36 6.53 6.26
N LYS A 290 1.24 5.74 7.32
CA LYS A 290 -0.03 5.45 7.99
C LYS A 290 -0.02 6.16 9.33
N ILE A 291 -1.00 7.03 9.52
CA ILE A 291 -1.24 7.72 10.79
C ILE A 291 -2.27 6.89 11.56
N TYR A 292 -1.92 6.41 12.73
CA TYR A 292 -2.76 5.56 13.56
C TYR A 292 -2.87 6.13 14.98
N PRO A 293 -3.84 7.01 15.23
CA PRO A 293 -4.17 7.38 16.59
C PRO A 293 -4.46 6.13 17.42
N ASN A 294 -3.92 6.06 18.63
CA ASN A 294 -4.15 4.94 19.53
C ASN A 294 -5.67 4.74 19.74
N SER A 295 -6.11 3.49 19.59
CA SER A 295 -7.49 3.07 19.87
C SER A 295 -7.42 2.14 21.08
N LEU A 296 -8.03 2.53 22.19
CA LEU A 296 -7.95 1.78 23.44
C LEU A 296 -8.83 0.52 23.35
N LEU A 297 -8.24 -0.66 23.52
CA LEU A 297 -8.93 -1.96 23.46
C LEU A 297 -8.80 -2.68 24.81
N LYS A 298 -9.82 -3.44 25.21
CA LYS A 298 -9.84 -4.13 26.52
C LYS A 298 -8.73 -5.16 26.66
N GLU A 299 -8.33 -5.78 25.56
CA GLU A 299 -7.35 -6.86 25.48
C GLU A 299 -5.89 -6.34 25.43
N THR A 300 -5.65 -5.14 25.96
CA THR A 300 -4.33 -4.48 25.97
C THR A 300 -3.92 -4.14 27.39
N GLU A 301 -2.61 -4.15 27.67
CA GLU A 301 -2.08 -3.68 28.96
C GLU A 301 -2.42 -2.20 29.20
N LEU A 302 -2.46 -1.39 28.13
CA LEU A 302 -2.84 0.02 28.18
C LEU A 302 -4.26 0.23 28.73
N TYR A 303 -5.16 -0.75 28.60
CA TYR A 303 -6.49 -0.67 29.21
C TYR A 303 -6.43 -0.61 30.74
N GLN A 304 -5.49 -1.34 31.37
CA GLN A 304 -5.30 -1.25 32.81
C GLN A 304 -4.82 0.15 33.22
N TYR A 305 -3.95 0.77 32.43
CA TYR A 305 -3.46 2.13 32.68
C TYR A 305 -4.60 3.14 32.62
N TYR A 306 -5.58 2.93 31.73
CA TYR A 306 -6.79 3.73 31.68
C TYR A 306 -7.69 3.54 32.91
N LEU A 307 -7.92 2.29 33.34
CA LEU A 307 -8.71 1.99 34.54
C LEU A 307 -8.09 2.59 35.81
N ASP A 308 -6.76 2.62 35.88
CA ASP A 308 -6.00 3.21 36.99
C ASP A 308 -5.93 4.76 36.91
N GLY A 309 -6.51 5.38 35.88
CA GLY A 309 -6.45 6.84 35.65
C GLY A 309 -5.10 7.36 35.16
N ARG A 310 -4.14 6.49 34.81
CA ARG A 310 -2.79 6.84 34.34
C ARG A 310 -2.76 7.24 32.86
N TYR A 311 -3.73 6.80 32.07
CA TYR A 311 -3.84 7.12 30.65
C TYR A 311 -5.24 7.63 30.32
N GLN A 312 -5.31 8.78 29.65
CA GLN A 312 -6.57 9.32 29.12
C GLN A 312 -6.39 9.57 27.61
N PRO A 313 -7.14 8.87 26.75
CA PRO A 313 -7.11 9.14 25.31
C PRO A 313 -7.53 10.57 25.00
N TYR A 314 -6.97 11.16 23.94
CA TYR A 314 -7.43 12.46 23.45
C TYR A 314 -8.91 12.44 23.07
N ASP A 315 -9.60 13.54 23.35
CA ASP A 315 -10.92 13.78 22.79
C ASP A 315 -10.86 13.97 21.26
N GLU A 316 -12.03 13.92 20.64
CA GLU A 316 -12.15 13.99 19.19
C GLU A 316 -11.66 15.31 18.59
N ALA A 317 -11.97 16.45 19.22
CA ALA A 317 -11.61 17.77 18.71
C ALA A 317 -10.10 17.95 18.75
N THR A 318 -9.48 17.58 19.88
CA THR A 318 -8.02 17.57 20.04
C THR A 318 -7.34 16.68 18.99
N LEU A 319 -7.89 15.49 18.74
CA LEU A 319 -7.31 14.58 17.75
C LEU A 319 -7.46 15.11 16.31
N ILE A 320 -8.60 15.69 15.97
CA ILE A 320 -8.84 16.29 14.65
C ILE A 320 -7.86 17.45 14.41
N ASP A 321 -7.71 18.34 15.40
CA ASP A 321 -6.77 19.46 15.34
C ASP A 321 -5.33 18.98 15.11
N LEU A 322 -4.86 18.04 15.93
CA LEU A 322 -3.51 17.46 15.82
C LEU A 322 -3.26 16.89 14.42
N ILE A 323 -4.16 16.03 13.92
CA ILE A 323 -3.96 15.40 12.61
C ILE A 323 -4.06 16.44 11.48
N ALA A 324 -4.90 17.48 11.61
CA ALA A 324 -4.98 18.57 10.66
C ALA A 324 -3.64 19.32 10.55
N ARG A 325 -3.05 19.69 11.70
CA ARG A 325 -1.72 20.31 11.77
C ARG A 325 -0.65 19.39 11.18
N CYS A 326 -0.59 18.11 11.58
CA CYS A 326 0.38 17.15 11.03
C CYS A 326 0.30 17.06 9.51
N LYS A 327 -0.90 17.05 8.94
CA LYS A 327 -1.09 16.93 7.48
C LYS A 327 -0.60 18.15 6.68
N ALA A 328 -0.47 19.31 7.29
CA ALA A 328 0.13 20.48 6.66
C ALA A 328 1.63 20.29 6.40
N HIS A 329 2.32 19.46 7.19
CA HIS A 329 3.76 19.21 7.08
C HIS A 329 4.15 18.05 6.16
N VAL A 330 3.18 17.32 5.61
CA VAL A 330 3.48 16.14 4.80
C VAL A 330 4.05 16.58 3.44
N PRO A 331 5.29 16.17 3.09
CA PRO A 331 5.90 16.51 1.82
C PRO A 331 5.14 15.94 0.61
N ARG A 332 5.30 16.60 -0.54
CA ARG A 332 4.62 16.27 -1.80
C ARG A 332 4.92 14.86 -2.32
N TYR A 333 6.10 14.32 -2.02
CA TYR A 333 6.49 12.95 -2.40
C TYR A 333 5.85 11.87 -1.51
N CYS A 334 5.39 12.22 -0.30
CA CYS A 334 4.88 11.26 0.67
C CYS A 334 3.38 11.02 0.47
N ARG A 335 2.97 9.76 0.57
CA ARG A 335 1.56 9.36 0.48
C ARG A 335 0.98 8.98 1.84
N ILE A 336 -0.03 9.73 2.31
CA ILE A 336 -0.78 9.33 3.52
C ILE A 336 -1.83 8.27 3.17
N ASN A 337 -1.50 7.01 3.40
CA ASN A 337 -2.34 5.85 3.08
C ASN A 337 -3.64 5.85 3.90
N ARG A 338 -3.52 5.99 5.22
CA ARG A 338 -4.60 5.93 6.21
C ARG A 338 -4.34 6.92 7.34
N ILE A 339 -5.41 7.35 8.00
CA ILE A 339 -5.32 8.21 9.21
C ILE A 339 -6.02 7.61 10.43
N PHE A 340 -6.47 6.35 10.31
CA PHE A 340 -7.09 5.57 11.37
C PHE A 340 -6.96 4.09 11.00
N ARG A 341 -7.11 3.21 12.00
CA ARG A 341 -7.08 1.77 11.83
C ARG A 341 -8.50 1.21 11.69
N ASP A 342 -8.66 0.17 10.89
CA ASP A 342 -9.97 -0.46 10.63
C ASP A 342 -10.44 -1.36 11.79
N ILE A 343 -10.31 -0.91 13.04
CA ILE A 343 -10.82 -1.63 14.21
C ILE A 343 -12.33 -1.34 14.33
N PRO A 344 -13.19 -2.37 14.48
CA PRO A 344 -14.62 -2.16 14.70
C PRO A 344 -14.88 -1.33 15.95
N SER A 345 -15.75 -0.31 15.83
CA SER A 345 -16.08 0.62 16.93
C SER A 345 -16.52 -0.06 18.24
N PRO A 346 -17.25 -1.20 18.24
CA PRO A 346 -17.61 -1.91 19.48
C PRO A 346 -16.40 -2.38 20.31
N ASN A 347 -15.25 -2.61 19.69
CA ASN A 347 -14.04 -3.04 20.37
C ASN A 347 -13.23 -1.86 20.94
N ILE A 348 -13.51 -0.64 20.49
CA ILE A 348 -12.84 0.57 20.95
C ILE A 348 -13.54 1.04 22.23
N VAL A 349 -12.85 0.90 23.35
CA VAL A 349 -13.30 1.39 24.66
C VAL A 349 -13.41 2.91 24.60
N GLU A 350 -12.30 3.59 24.31
CA GLU A 350 -12.18 5.04 24.19
C GLU A 350 -11.23 5.42 23.05
N GLY A 351 -11.39 6.65 22.53
CA GLY A 351 -10.69 7.18 21.36
C GLY A 351 -11.56 7.26 20.10
N ASN A 352 -10.94 7.35 18.92
CA ASN A 352 -11.68 7.58 17.67
C ASN A 352 -12.53 6.38 17.25
N LYS A 353 -13.85 6.47 17.45
CA LYS A 353 -14.84 5.48 16.99
C LYS A 353 -15.37 5.77 15.58
N LYS A 354 -15.04 6.93 15.00
CA LYS A 354 -15.57 7.37 13.70
C LYS A 354 -14.77 6.82 12.53
N THR A 355 -15.49 6.25 11.56
CA THR A 355 -14.92 5.68 10.33
C THR A 355 -14.63 6.72 9.25
N ASN A 356 -15.07 7.97 9.44
CA ASN A 356 -14.93 9.08 8.50
C ASN A 356 -13.91 10.15 8.95
N LEU A 357 -12.98 9.84 9.86
CA LEU A 357 -11.99 10.79 10.41
C LEU A 357 -11.27 11.60 9.31
N ARG A 358 -11.02 11.01 8.14
CA ARG A 358 -10.38 11.72 7.01
C ARG A 358 -11.21 12.89 6.51
N GLN A 359 -12.52 12.74 6.44
CA GLN A 359 -13.42 13.80 6.03
C GLN A 359 -13.47 14.89 7.09
N LEU A 360 -13.53 14.51 8.38
CA LEU A 360 -13.56 15.46 9.49
C LEU A 360 -12.31 16.35 9.50
N VAL A 361 -11.12 15.73 9.42
CA VAL A 361 -9.84 16.46 9.34
C VAL A 361 -9.77 17.36 8.10
N GLN A 362 -10.36 16.94 6.97
CA GLN A 362 -10.37 17.77 5.76
C GLN A 362 -11.30 18.98 5.89
N ASN A 363 -12.46 18.81 6.53
CA ASN A 363 -13.38 19.91 6.81
C ASN A 363 -12.74 20.90 7.79
N TYR A 364 -12.14 20.38 8.87
CA TYR A 364 -11.45 21.19 9.87
C TYR A 364 -10.35 22.06 9.25
N ILE A 365 -9.53 21.51 8.34
CA ILE A 365 -8.51 22.29 7.62
C ILE A 365 -9.13 23.48 6.86
N VAL A 366 -10.32 23.31 6.27
CA VAL A 366 -11.01 24.36 5.52
C VAL A 366 -11.67 25.37 6.45
N GLU A 367 -12.36 24.90 7.48
CA GLU A 367 -13.08 25.72 8.46
C GLU A 367 -12.14 26.63 9.27
N HIS A 368 -10.92 26.15 9.54
CA HIS A 368 -9.90 26.87 10.32
C HIS A 368 -8.79 27.51 9.46
N ASP A 369 -8.99 27.58 8.14
CA ASP A 369 -8.04 28.18 7.17
C ASP A 369 -6.58 27.67 7.32
N LEU A 370 -6.43 26.38 7.63
CA LEU A 370 -5.12 25.75 7.75
C LEU A 370 -4.50 25.46 6.36
N PRO A 371 -3.16 25.41 6.24
CA PRO A 371 -2.51 25.05 5.00
C PRO A 371 -3.01 23.71 4.43
N ARG A 372 -3.43 23.72 3.17
CA ARG A 372 -3.95 22.51 2.50
C ARG A 372 -2.87 21.44 2.40
N CYS A 373 -3.21 20.24 2.85
CA CYS A 373 -2.36 19.05 2.75
C CYS A 373 -1.87 18.78 1.31
N GLN A 374 -0.55 18.79 1.12
CA GLN A 374 0.11 18.61 -0.18
C GLN A 374 0.56 17.16 -0.48
N CYS A 375 0.26 16.21 0.41
CA CYS A 375 0.62 14.80 0.22
C CYS A 375 0.10 14.22 -1.12
N LEU A 376 0.80 13.19 -1.62
CA LEU A 376 0.49 12.55 -2.90
C LEU A 376 -0.98 12.10 -3.00
N ARG A 377 -1.57 11.56 -1.91
CA ARG A 377 -2.97 11.09 -1.91
C ARG A 377 -4.00 12.21 -2.14
N CYS A 378 -3.70 13.43 -1.70
CA CYS A 378 -4.57 14.61 -1.90
C CYS A 378 -4.46 15.16 -3.34
N ARG A 379 -3.39 14.80 -4.05
CA ARG A 379 -3.07 15.26 -5.39
C ARG A 379 -3.31 14.21 -6.49
N GLU A 380 -3.68 12.97 -6.19
CA GLU A 380 -4.00 11.98 -7.24
C GLU A 380 -5.14 12.46 -8.16
N VAL A 381 -5.03 12.26 -9.48
CA VAL A 381 -6.09 12.62 -10.46
C VAL A 381 -7.42 11.86 -10.25
N ARG A 382 -7.39 10.74 -9.53
CA ARG A 382 -8.54 9.88 -9.20
C ARG A 382 -9.37 9.49 -10.43
N ARG A 383 -10.50 10.15 -10.68
CA ARG A 383 -11.44 9.87 -11.79
C ARG A 383 -11.46 10.98 -12.84
N GLN A 384 -10.67 12.03 -12.65
CA GLN A 384 -10.60 13.13 -13.60
C GLN A 384 -10.01 12.62 -14.91
N LYS A 385 -10.61 13.02 -16.03
CA LYS A 385 -10.02 12.77 -17.35
C LYS A 385 -8.75 13.58 -17.46
N VAL A 386 -7.70 12.97 -17.99
CA VAL A 386 -6.39 13.59 -18.16
C VAL A 386 -6.07 13.61 -19.64
N ARG A 387 -5.62 14.74 -20.18
CA ARG A 387 -5.10 14.84 -21.55
C ARG A 387 -3.58 14.92 -21.51
N ALA A 388 -2.92 14.13 -22.36
CA ALA A 388 -1.46 14.08 -22.38
C ALA A 388 -0.80 15.43 -22.69
N SER A 389 -1.45 16.26 -23.52
CA SER A 389 -0.96 17.59 -23.92
C SER A 389 -0.97 18.62 -22.79
N GLU A 390 -1.74 18.39 -21.72
CA GLU A 390 -1.87 19.32 -20.59
C GLU A 390 -0.94 18.96 -19.43
N LEU A 391 -0.29 17.79 -19.51
CA LEU A 391 0.59 17.31 -18.45
C LEU A 391 1.96 17.97 -18.57
N ARG A 392 2.39 18.61 -17.48
CA ARG A 392 3.78 19.03 -17.30
C ARG A 392 4.55 18.02 -16.48
N LEU A 393 5.85 17.90 -16.74
CA LEU A 393 6.77 17.12 -15.93
C LEU A 393 7.22 17.99 -14.75
N ASP A 394 7.10 17.45 -13.54
CA ASP A 394 7.52 18.06 -12.27
C ASP A 394 8.56 17.15 -11.62
N ILE A 395 9.74 17.69 -11.30
CA ILE A 395 10.86 16.95 -10.72
C ILE A 395 11.17 17.55 -9.36
N LEU A 396 10.87 16.81 -8.30
CA LEU A 396 11.14 17.22 -6.93
C LEU A 396 12.33 16.43 -6.36
N PRO A 397 13.55 17.00 -6.33
CA PRO A 397 14.67 16.42 -5.63
C PRO A 397 14.53 16.62 -4.10
N TYR A 398 15.01 15.66 -3.32
CA TYR A 398 15.19 15.80 -1.88
C TYR A 398 16.34 14.90 -1.41
N GLU A 399 17.08 15.37 -0.41
CA GLU A 399 18.18 14.58 0.15
C GLU A 399 17.67 13.56 1.17
N THR A 400 18.45 12.51 1.36
CA THR A 400 18.47 11.70 2.58
C THR A 400 19.91 11.69 3.08
N ASP A 401 20.21 11.00 4.16
CA ASP A 401 21.59 10.93 4.66
C ASP A 401 22.47 9.95 3.87
N ILE A 402 21.88 9.11 3.00
CA ILE A 402 22.61 8.12 2.20
C ILE A 402 22.39 8.25 0.68
N ASN A 403 21.34 8.95 0.24
CA ASN A 403 20.94 9.04 -1.16
C ASN A 403 20.38 10.44 -1.48
N ARG A 404 20.51 10.84 -2.75
CA ARG A 404 19.70 11.89 -3.35
C ARG A 404 18.50 11.27 -4.05
N GLU A 405 17.29 11.64 -3.63
CA GLU A 405 16.04 11.10 -4.16
C GLU A 405 15.35 12.10 -5.10
N PHE A 406 14.64 11.59 -6.09
CA PHE A 406 13.86 12.36 -7.05
C PHE A 406 12.45 11.79 -7.13
N PHE A 407 11.47 12.63 -6.82
CA PHE A 407 10.07 12.35 -7.10
C PHE A 407 9.70 13.02 -8.43
N ILE A 408 9.70 12.22 -9.50
CA ILE A 408 9.42 12.65 -10.87
C ILE A 408 7.95 12.40 -11.15
N SER A 409 7.18 13.40 -11.58
CA SER A 409 5.75 13.24 -11.77
C SER A 409 5.20 14.01 -12.97
N PHE A 410 4.17 13.46 -13.60
CA PHE A 410 3.35 14.19 -14.56
C PHE A 410 2.16 14.80 -13.82
N VAL A 411 2.01 16.12 -13.89
CA VAL A 411 0.98 16.88 -13.17
C VAL A 411 0.09 17.70 -14.10
N THR A 412 -1.19 17.82 -13.77
CA THR A 412 -2.16 18.67 -14.47
C THR A 412 -1.96 20.16 -14.11
N PRO A 413 -2.57 21.11 -14.83
CA PRO A 413 -2.59 22.53 -14.44
C PRO A 413 -3.04 22.75 -12.99
N GLU A 414 -4.01 21.98 -12.51
CA GLU A 414 -4.56 22.01 -11.13
C GLU A 414 -3.72 21.23 -10.12
N ASP A 415 -2.47 20.94 -10.47
CA ASP A 415 -1.49 20.27 -9.61
C ASP A 415 -1.88 18.84 -9.20
N LYS A 416 -2.60 18.13 -10.08
CA LYS A 416 -2.97 16.72 -9.87
C LYS A 416 -1.99 15.76 -10.54
N VAL A 417 -1.54 14.75 -9.82
CA VAL A 417 -0.57 13.76 -10.27
C VAL A 417 -1.26 12.67 -11.09
N ALA A 418 -0.89 12.57 -12.37
CA ALA A 418 -1.37 11.56 -13.32
C ALA A 418 -0.49 10.30 -13.35
N GLY A 419 0.79 10.44 -13.06
CA GLY A 419 1.75 9.35 -12.87
C GLY A 419 3.04 9.88 -12.25
N PHE A 420 3.79 9.00 -11.59
CA PHE A 420 5.04 9.37 -10.93
C PHE A 420 6.04 8.21 -10.90
N LEU A 421 7.30 8.56 -10.66
CA LEU A 421 8.44 7.68 -10.47
C LEU A 421 9.27 8.15 -9.28
N ARG A 422 9.79 7.19 -8.51
CA ARG A 422 10.78 7.43 -7.44
C ARG A 422 12.14 6.94 -7.92
N LEU A 423 13.08 7.86 -8.13
CA LEU A 423 14.47 7.56 -8.48
C LEU A 423 15.36 7.88 -7.28
N SER A 424 16.28 6.98 -6.96
CA SER A 424 17.23 7.14 -5.87
C SER A 424 18.65 7.00 -6.41
N LEU A 425 19.50 7.97 -6.07
CA LEU A 425 20.91 8.01 -6.39
C LEU A 425 21.70 7.88 -5.08
N PRO A 426 22.23 6.69 -4.73
CA PRO A 426 23.13 6.54 -3.59
C PRO A 426 24.30 7.55 -3.62
N HIS A 427 24.71 8.07 -2.46
CA HIS A 427 25.86 8.99 -2.41
C HIS A 427 27.19 8.25 -2.63
N SER A 428 27.25 6.97 -2.29
CA SER A 428 28.42 6.11 -2.46
C SER A 428 28.01 4.65 -2.66
N PRO A 429 28.79 3.83 -3.39
CA PRO A 429 28.59 2.39 -3.45
C PRO A 429 28.59 1.71 -2.06
N GLU A 430 29.27 2.28 -1.06
CA GLU A 430 29.41 1.66 0.26
C GLU A 430 28.13 1.70 1.12
N VAL A 431 27.16 2.55 0.79
CA VAL A 431 25.85 2.55 1.49
C VAL A 431 24.92 1.44 1.00
N VAL A 432 25.24 0.81 -0.14
CA VAL A 432 24.40 -0.19 -0.80
C VAL A 432 24.77 -1.59 -0.31
N PRO A 433 23.88 -2.30 0.41
CA PRO A 433 24.22 -3.57 1.05
C PRO A 433 24.11 -4.79 0.12
N ILE A 434 23.83 -4.59 -1.17
CA ILE A 434 23.60 -5.65 -2.16
C ILE A 434 24.55 -5.44 -3.33
N ASP A 435 25.45 -6.39 -3.55
CA ASP A 435 26.50 -6.30 -4.57
C ASP A 435 25.93 -6.11 -5.99
N GLU A 436 24.84 -6.81 -6.31
CA GLU A 436 24.15 -6.76 -7.61
C GLU A 436 23.82 -5.33 -8.09
N ILE A 437 23.51 -4.43 -7.15
CA ILE A 437 23.06 -3.06 -7.43
C ILE A 437 24.02 -1.99 -6.89
N LYS A 438 25.22 -2.40 -6.43
CA LYS A 438 26.16 -1.55 -5.70
C LYS A 438 26.56 -0.27 -6.43
N HIS A 439 26.62 -0.31 -7.75
CA HIS A 439 27.03 0.82 -8.61
C HIS A 439 25.88 1.40 -9.46
N ALA A 440 24.63 1.03 -9.16
CA ALA A 440 23.48 1.42 -9.96
C ALA A 440 22.67 2.55 -9.32
N ALA A 441 22.11 3.42 -10.16
CA ALA A 441 20.96 4.23 -9.77
C ALA A 441 19.75 3.31 -9.62
N MET A 442 18.78 3.69 -8.79
CA MET A 442 17.66 2.81 -8.44
C MET A 442 16.30 3.44 -8.71
N ILE A 443 15.49 2.83 -9.58
CA ILE A 443 14.05 3.11 -9.67
C ILE A 443 13.33 2.27 -8.60
N ARG A 444 12.78 2.96 -7.61
CA ARG A 444 12.08 2.39 -6.45
C ARG A 444 10.58 2.21 -6.70
N GLU A 445 10.00 3.03 -7.57
CA GLU A 445 8.58 2.96 -7.91
C GLU A 445 8.30 3.57 -9.28
N VAL A 446 7.39 2.95 -10.05
CA VAL A 446 6.70 3.60 -11.17
C VAL A 446 5.21 3.37 -11.00
N HIS A 447 4.42 4.44 -11.06
CA HIS A 447 2.97 4.36 -10.94
C HIS A 447 2.28 5.29 -11.93
N VAL A 448 1.30 4.78 -12.67
CA VAL A 448 0.46 5.58 -13.58
C VAL A 448 -0.99 5.32 -13.22
N TYR A 449 -1.75 6.38 -12.92
CA TYR A 449 -3.14 6.26 -12.51
C TYR A 449 -4.05 5.86 -13.67
N GLY A 450 -5.12 5.12 -13.36
CA GLY A 450 -6.06 4.54 -14.33
C GLY A 450 -6.51 5.47 -15.47
N PRO A 451 -6.96 6.71 -15.20
CA PRO A 451 -7.37 7.65 -16.25
C PRO A 451 -6.27 8.02 -17.25
N ALA A 452 -5.00 7.79 -16.90
CA ALA A 452 -3.83 8.14 -17.70
C ALA A 452 -3.16 6.93 -18.38
N LEU A 453 -3.62 5.69 -18.11
CA LEU A 453 -3.05 4.45 -18.67
C LEU A 453 -3.24 4.30 -20.20
N GLY A 454 -4.17 5.05 -20.80
CA GLY A 454 -4.46 5.04 -22.24
C GLY A 454 -3.73 6.12 -23.06
N LEU A 455 -3.02 7.05 -22.40
CA LEU A 455 -2.36 8.16 -23.07
C LEU A 455 -1.14 7.66 -23.85
N GLY A 456 -1.14 7.86 -25.17
CA GLY A 456 -0.08 7.44 -26.11
C GLY A 456 -0.48 6.33 -27.10
N LYS A 457 -1.70 5.80 -27.05
CA LYS A 457 -2.15 4.75 -28.00
C LYS A 457 -2.68 5.26 -29.34
N ASP A 458 -3.10 6.53 -29.42
CA ASP A 458 -3.88 7.07 -30.57
C ASP A 458 -3.25 8.29 -31.29
N SER A 459 -1.99 8.66 -31.02
CA SER A 459 -1.31 9.74 -31.75
C SER A 459 -0.60 9.21 -33.01
N ARG A 460 -0.18 10.07 -33.96
CA ARG A 460 0.57 9.74 -35.21
C ARG A 460 2.02 10.30 -35.24
N GLY A 461 2.62 10.70 -34.11
CA GLY A 461 4.02 11.24 -34.04
C GLY A 461 4.97 10.54 -33.04
N GLU A 462 6.19 10.19 -33.50
CA GLU A 462 7.14 9.24 -32.89
C GLU A 462 7.49 9.46 -31.40
N ALA A 463 7.59 10.72 -30.94
CA ALA A 463 7.97 11.03 -29.56
C ALA A 463 6.79 11.07 -28.56
N GLN A 464 5.56 11.33 -29.04
CA GLN A 464 4.35 11.44 -28.21
C GLN A 464 3.61 10.11 -28.02
N HIS A 465 3.97 9.06 -28.77
CA HIS A 465 3.38 7.72 -28.69
C HIS A 465 3.78 6.89 -27.46
N ARG A 466 4.77 7.32 -26.68
CA ARG A 466 5.21 6.57 -25.50
C ARG A 466 4.27 6.82 -24.33
N GLY A 467 3.71 5.74 -23.75
CA GLY A 467 2.90 5.83 -22.54
C GLY A 467 3.65 6.50 -21.38
N LEU A 468 2.94 7.18 -20.48
CA LEU A 468 3.53 8.00 -19.41
C LEU A 468 4.58 7.27 -18.58
N GLY A 469 4.39 5.98 -18.29
CA GLY A 469 5.38 5.17 -17.55
C GLY A 469 6.73 5.09 -18.26
N ALA A 470 6.72 4.88 -19.58
CA ALA A 470 7.97 4.82 -20.36
C ALA A 470 8.66 6.18 -20.43
N ARG A 471 7.88 7.28 -20.46
CA ARG A 471 8.42 8.65 -20.38
C ARG A 471 9.06 8.93 -19.02
N LEU A 472 8.46 8.47 -17.92
CA LEU A 472 9.05 8.58 -16.58
C LEU A 472 10.37 7.81 -16.48
N VAL A 473 10.41 6.57 -16.98
CA VAL A 473 11.64 5.76 -16.98
C VAL A 473 12.73 6.42 -17.83
N ALA A 474 12.40 6.96 -19.01
CA ALA A 474 13.36 7.68 -19.84
C ALA A 474 13.94 8.92 -19.13
N GLU A 475 13.11 9.64 -18.36
CA GLU A 475 13.59 10.77 -17.56
C GLU A 475 14.52 10.31 -16.43
N ALA A 476 14.22 9.19 -15.78
CA ALA A 476 15.09 8.60 -14.77
C ALA A 476 16.44 8.17 -15.36
N GLU A 477 16.46 7.59 -16.56
CA GLU A 477 17.68 7.25 -17.30
C GLU A 477 18.51 8.50 -17.64
N ARG A 478 17.87 9.64 -17.94
CA ARG A 478 18.54 10.92 -18.20
C ARG A 478 19.23 11.43 -16.93
N ILE A 479 18.46 11.55 -15.83
CA ILE A 479 18.97 12.05 -14.54
C ILE A 479 20.11 11.17 -14.01
N ALA A 480 19.95 9.84 -14.06
CA ALA A 480 20.99 8.91 -13.60
C ALA A 480 22.29 9.08 -14.40
N ARG A 481 22.20 9.21 -15.72
CA ARG A 481 23.38 9.39 -16.60
C ARG A 481 24.09 10.72 -16.38
N GLU A 482 23.33 11.81 -16.21
CA GLU A 482 23.88 13.13 -15.89
C GLU A 482 24.57 13.14 -14.52
N ALA A 483 24.10 12.32 -13.58
CA ALA A 483 24.75 12.09 -12.30
C ALA A 483 25.93 11.10 -12.36
N GLY A 484 26.34 10.64 -13.56
CA GLY A 484 27.50 9.78 -13.76
C GLY A 484 27.25 8.28 -13.61
N TYR A 485 26.02 7.84 -13.39
CA TYR A 485 25.70 6.42 -13.29
C TYR A 485 25.77 5.72 -14.65
N ARG A 486 26.38 4.52 -14.65
CA ARG A 486 26.47 3.65 -15.83
C ARG A 486 25.44 2.53 -15.83
N GLN A 487 24.73 2.33 -14.73
CA GLN A 487 23.73 1.28 -14.56
C GLN A 487 22.50 1.84 -13.88
N LEU A 488 21.34 1.30 -14.27
CA LEU A 488 20.05 1.59 -13.67
C LEU A 488 19.38 0.28 -13.28
N ALA A 489 19.05 0.17 -12.00
CA ALA A 489 18.34 -0.93 -11.40
C ALA A 489 16.87 -0.57 -11.19
N VAL A 490 16.00 -1.58 -11.18
CA VAL A 490 14.59 -1.44 -10.82
C VAL A 490 14.21 -2.57 -9.86
N ILE A 491 13.59 -2.21 -8.74
CA ILE A 491 12.93 -3.16 -7.82
C ILE A 491 11.57 -3.62 -8.39
N ALA A 492 11.59 -4.28 -9.53
CA ALA A 492 10.37 -4.70 -10.20
C ALA A 492 9.61 -5.76 -9.39
N ALA A 493 8.29 -5.64 -9.35
CA ALA A 493 7.42 -6.72 -8.91
C ALA A 493 7.41 -7.82 -9.96
N ILE A 494 7.12 -9.05 -9.55
CA ILE A 494 7.17 -10.25 -10.40
C ILE A 494 6.35 -10.04 -11.69
N GLY A 495 5.09 -9.67 -11.54
CA GLY A 495 4.16 -9.41 -12.63
C GLY A 495 4.41 -8.14 -13.46
N THR A 496 5.45 -7.35 -13.13
CA THR A 496 5.87 -6.18 -13.92
C THR A 496 7.22 -6.35 -14.61
N ARG A 497 7.95 -7.46 -14.41
CA ARG A 497 9.24 -7.73 -15.07
C ARG A 497 9.16 -7.63 -16.59
N ASN A 498 8.12 -8.22 -17.20
CA ASN A 498 7.88 -8.14 -18.65
C ASN A 498 7.67 -6.70 -19.18
N TYR A 499 7.19 -5.77 -18.35
CA TYR A 499 7.13 -4.36 -18.72
C TYR A 499 8.52 -3.75 -18.87
N TYR A 500 9.43 -4.05 -17.94
CA TYR A 500 10.80 -3.55 -17.98
C TYR A 500 11.65 -4.25 -19.05
N ARG A 501 11.41 -5.53 -19.36
CA ARG A 501 12.04 -6.22 -20.50
C ARG A 501 11.82 -5.48 -21.82
N ARG A 502 10.61 -5.00 -22.08
CA ARG A 502 10.29 -4.17 -23.26
C ARG A 502 10.99 -2.81 -23.28
N LEU A 503 11.49 -2.34 -22.14
CA LEU A 503 12.29 -1.11 -22.02
C LEU A 503 13.80 -1.38 -22.08
N GLY A 504 14.21 -2.64 -22.32
CA GLY A 504 15.60 -3.05 -22.43
C GLY A 504 16.28 -3.33 -21.09
N PHE A 505 15.50 -3.67 -20.05
CA PHE A 505 16.05 -4.19 -18.80
C PHE A 505 16.08 -5.73 -18.82
N GLU A 506 17.05 -6.31 -18.15
CA GLU A 506 17.21 -7.75 -18.00
C GLU A 506 17.12 -8.12 -16.52
N LEU A 507 16.53 -9.28 -16.22
CA LEU A 507 16.51 -9.77 -14.84
C LEU A 507 17.88 -10.37 -14.53
N THR A 508 18.53 -9.88 -13.48
CA THR A 508 19.76 -10.48 -12.93
C THR A 508 19.38 -11.43 -11.78
N GLU A 509 19.94 -11.29 -10.57
CA GLU A 509 19.59 -12.16 -9.44
C GLU A 509 18.23 -11.76 -8.85
N PHE A 510 18.07 -10.49 -8.43
CA PHE A 510 16.85 -9.98 -7.82
C PHE A 510 16.27 -8.74 -8.51
N TYR A 511 17.05 -8.02 -9.32
CA TYR A 511 16.63 -6.73 -9.89
C TYR A 511 16.55 -6.77 -11.41
N MET A 512 15.76 -5.85 -11.98
CA MET A 512 15.79 -5.59 -13.41
C MET A 512 16.88 -4.54 -13.66
N MET A 513 17.92 -4.90 -14.42
CA MET A 513 19.11 -4.09 -14.65
C MET A 513 19.19 -3.62 -16.09
N LYS A 514 19.71 -2.41 -16.30
CA LYS A 514 20.00 -1.85 -17.62
C LYS A 514 21.29 -1.04 -17.61
N SER A 515 22.13 -1.28 -18.61
CA SER A 515 23.32 -0.45 -18.85
C SER A 515 22.91 0.89 -19.47
N LEU A 516 23.38 1.98 -18.87
CA LEU A 516 23.24 3.33 -19.39
C LEU A 516 24.46 3.63 -20.26
N ARG A 517 24.22 3.92 -21.55
CA ARG A 517 25.29 4.42 -22.41
C ARG A 517 25.74 5.79 -21.91
N PRO A 518 27.04 6.10 -21.89
CA PRO A 518 27.51 7.45 -21.57
C PRO A 518 26.86 8.47 -22.52
N PRO A 519 26.72 9.75 -22.10
CA PRO A 519 26.35 10.81 -23.04
C PRO A 519 27.28 10.71 -24.26
N ARG A 520 26.73 10.79 -25.47
CA ARG A 520 27.61 10.96 -26.64
C ARG A 520 28.29 12.30 -26.46
N ASP A 521 29.60 12.30 -26.27
CA ASP A 521 30.40 13.52 -26.36
C ASP A 521 30.24 14.05 -27.78
N ASN A 522 29.48 15.14 -27.94
CA ASN A 522 29.47 15.93 -29.16
C ASN A 522 30.74 16.80 -29.24
N PHE A 523 31.91 16.17 -29.10
CA PHE A 523 33.22 16.81 -29.26
C PHE A 523 34.07 16.03 -30.25
N SER A 524 33.77 16.16 -31.55
CA SER A 524 34.74 15.91 -32.63
C SER A 524 34.27 16.40 -34.00
N LEU A 525 33.73 17.62 -34.14
CA LEU A 525 33.47 18.23 -35.46
C LEU A 525 33.71 19.75 -35.48
N ILE A 526 34.73 20.26 -34.77
CA ILE A 526 35.29 21.59 -35.07
C ILE A 526 36.80 21.52 -34.81
N ASN A 527 37.56 21.15 -35.83
CA ASN A 527 38.96 21.56 -36.10
C ASN A 527 39.58 20.62 -37.13
N ARG A 528 39.10 20.72 -38.38
CA ARG A 528 39.90 20.49 -39.60
C ARG A 528 39.30 21.34 -40.71
N GLN A 529 39.75 22.59 -40.80
CA GLN A 529 40.20 23.24 -42.03
C GLN A 529 40.90 24.55 -41.68
#